data_AF-A0A6N8NSS8-F1
#
_entry.id   AF-A0A6N8NSS8-F1
#
_cell.length_a   1.000
_cell.length_b   1.000
_cell.length_c   1.000
_cell.angle_alpha   90.00
_cell.angle_beta   90.00
_cell.angle_gamma   90.00
#
_symmetry.space_group_name_H-M   'P 1'
#
loop_
_entity.id
_entity.type
_entity.pdbx_description
1 polymer ?
#
loop_
_entity_poly.entity_id
_entity_poly.type
_entity_poly.pdbx_seq_one_letter_code
_entity_poly.pdbx_strand_id
1 'polypeptide(L)'
;STEVGLKTVSASLADKPTEVISRLLNASADVNSATITSLEIPEGQVMVAQDVAVKAHVNDQFGNPVAHQPVTFSAEPSSQMIISQNTVSTNTQGVAEVTMTPERNGSYMVKASLPNGASLEKQLEAIDEKLTLTASSPLIGVYAPTGATLTATLTSANGTPVEGQVINFSVTPEGATLSGGKVRTNSSG
;
A
#
# COMPACT_ATOMS: atom_id res chain seq x y z
N SER A 1 0.86 12.24 31.95
CA SER A 1 0.37 10.93 31.46
C SER A 1 1.18 10.59 30.22
N THR A 2 1.57 9.33 30.03
CA THR A 2 2.14 8.84 28.76
C THR A 2 1.08 8.21 27.85
N GLU A 3 -0.14 8.05 28.36
CA GLU A 3 -1.27 7.49 27.63
C GLU A 3 -2.38 8.53 27.47
N VAL A 4 -3.09 8.46 26.34
CA VAL A 4 -4.29 9.25 26.08
C VAL A 4 -5.50 8.79 26.90
N GLY A 5 -6.52 9.65 26.96
CA GLY A 5 -7.83 9.36 27.52
C GLY A 5 -8.07 9.93 28.92
N LEU A 6 -9.25 9.60 29.46
CA LEU A 6 -9.70 10.07 30.77
C LEU A 6 -8.86 9.47 31.90
N LYS A 7 -8.35 10.34 32.77
CA LYS A 7 -7.62 10.01 33.99
C LYS A 7 -8.37 10.58 35.18
N THR A 8 -8.67 9.75 36.16
CA THR A 8 -9.33 10.18 37.39
C THR A 8 -8.28 10.54 38.43
N VAL A 9 -8.34 11.77 38.92
CA VAL A 9 -7.53 12.23 40.06
C VAL A 9 -8.45 12.32 41.26
N SER A 10 -8.06 11.65 42.35
CA SER A 10 -8.83 11.63 43.60
C SER A 10 -7.99 12.16 44.75
N ALA A 11 -8.62 12.86 45.67
CA ALA A 11 -8.00 13.35 46.89
C ALA A 11 -8.80 12.90 48.12
N SER A 12 -8.08 12.50 49.16
CA SER A 12 -8.59 12.18 50.49
C SER A 12 -7.50 12.48 51.52
N LEU A 13 -7.91 12.63 52.79
CA LEU A 13 -6.98 12.76 53.92
C LEU A 13 -6.25 11.44 54.13
N ALA A 14 -4.94 11.51 54.39
CA ALA A 14 -4.11 10.33 54.61
C ALA A 14 -4.42 9.64 55.95
N ASP A 15 -4.68 10.44 56.99
CA ASP A 15 -4.69 9.95 58.38
C ASP A 15 -6.08 9.92 59.03
N LYS A 16 -7.15 10.29 58.30
CA LYS A 16 -8.51 10.33 58.84
C LYS A 16 -9.54 9.93 57.77
N PRO A 17 -10.67 9.31 58.17
CA PRO A 17 -11.79 9.11 57.26
C PRO A 17 -12.28 10.47 56.74
N THR A 18 -12.39 10.59 55.42
CA THR A 18 -13.00 11.74 54.74
C THR A 18 -13.71 11.26 53.47
N GLU A 19 -14.60 12.09 52.95
CA GLU A 19 -15.12 11.94 51.59
C GLU A 19 -13.96 11.94 50.58
N VAL A 20 -14.01 11.01 49.62
CA VAL A 20 -13.09 11.00 48.48
C VAL A 20 -13.67 11.93 47.42
N ILE A 21 -12.94 12.99 47.10
CA ILE A 21 -13.31 13.90 46.01
C ILE A 21 -12.54 13.53 44.75
N SER A 22 -13.22 13.47 43.60
CA SER A 22 -12.61 13.11 42.32
C SER A 22 -12.78 14.21 41.26
N ARG A 23 -11.82 14.26 40.34
CA ARG A 23 -11.84 15.09 39.12
C ARG A 23 -11.37 14.24 37.94
N LEU A 24 -11.99 14.46 36.79
CA LEU A 24 -11.54 13.88 35.53
C LEU A 24 -10.58 14.85 34.84
N LEU A 25 -9.44 14.34 34.40
CA LEU A 25 -8.52 14.98 33.47
C LEU A 25 -8.57 14.21 32.15
N ASN A 26 -8.44 14.89 31.02
CA ASN A 26 -8.35 14.22 29.72
C ASN A 26 -6.93 14.43 29.16
N ALA A 27 -6.21 13.35 28.94
CA ALA A 27 -4.90 13.39 28.30
C ALA A 27 -5.05 13.24 26.78
N SER A 28 -4.49 14.17 26.01
CA SER A 28 -4.42 14.09 24.55
C SER A 28 -3.03 13.66 24.09
N ALA A 29 -2.94 13.11 22.88
CA ALA A 29 -1.65 12.79 22.26
C ALA A 29 -0.87 14.07 21.96
N ASP A 30 0.46 13.99 21.95
CA ASP A 30 1.32 15.14 21.68
C ASP A 30 1.59 15.31 20.17
N VAL A 31 0.87 16.26 19.57
CA VAL A 31 0.98 16.63 18.15
C VAL A 31 2.38 17.10 17.74
N ASN A 32 3.17 17.66 18.66
CA ASN A 32 4.49 18.18 18.32
C ASN A 32 5.52 17.06 18.16
N SER A 33 5.33 15.97 18.91
CA SER A 33 6.17 14.77 18.83
C SER A 33 5.66 13.72 17.83
N ALA A 34 4.59 14.05 17.08
CA ALA A 34 3.97 13.14 16.13
C ALA A 34 4.94 12.73 15.01
N THR A 35 4.93 11.44 14.66
CA THR A 35 5.67 10.86 13.54
C THR A 35 4.75 9.99 12.69
N ILE A 36 5.08 9.82 11.42
CA ILE A 36 4.40 8.84 10.55
C ILE A 36 5.09 7.49 10.77
N THR A 37 4.41 6.60 11.48
CA THR A 37 4.95 5.29 11.88
C THR A 37 4.88 4.25 10.77
N SER A 38 3.92 4.38 9.86
CA SER A 38 3.83 3.57 8.65
C SER A 38 3.09 4.28 7.53
N LEU A 39 3.42 3.89 6.30
CA LEU A 39 2.76 4.28 5.06
C LEU A 39 2.36 3.01 4.31
N GLU A 40 1.09 2.66 4.39
CA GLU A 40 0.51 1.52 3.70
C GLU A 40 0.15 1.93 2.27
N ILE A 41 0.68 1.17 1.32
CA ILE A 41 0.34 1.19 -0.11
C ILE A 41 0.20 -0.28 -0.55
N PRO A 42 -0.51 -0.58 -1.64
CA PRO A 42 -0.59 -1.94 -2.16
C PRO A 42 0.79 -2.58 -2.38
N GLU A 43 0.92 -3.86 -2.07
CA GLU A 43 2.13 -4.61 -2.37
C GLU A 43 2.18 -4.97 -3.86
N GLY A 44 3.39 -4.98 -4.43
CA GLY A 44 3.62 -5.34 -5.82
C GLY A 44 3.26 -4.22 -6.80
N GLN A 45 2.73 -4.63 -7.95
CA GLN A 45 2.36 -3.74 -9.05
C GLN A 45 0.85 -3.49 -9.07
N VAL A 46 0.46 -2.26 -9.38
CA VAL A 46 -0.94 -1.84 -9.54
C VAL A 46 -1.22 -1.50 -10.99
N MET A 47 -2.46 -1.67 -11.44
CA MET A 47 -2.81 -1.27 -12.81
C MET A 47 -2.99 0.25 -12.89
N VAL A 48 -2.65 0.86 -14.01
CA VAL A 48 -3.03 2.26 -14.29
C VAL A 48 -4.55 2.43 -14.30
N ALA A 49 -5.03 3.64 -14.00
CA ALA A 49 -6.45 3.98 -13.88
C ALA A 49 -7.22 3.16 -12.82
N GLN A 50 -6.53 2.39 -11.98
CA GLN A 50 -7.10 1.70 -10.83
C GLN A 50 -6.86 2.52 -9.56
N ASP A 51 -7.93 2.72 -8.81
CA ASP A 51 -7.88 3.37 -7.50
C ASP A 51 -7.18 2.47 -6.48
N VAL A 52 -6.21 3.04 -5.76
CA VAL A 52 -5.49 2.39 -4.68
C VAL A 52 -5.62 3.16 -3.38
N ALA A 53 -5.90 2.45 -2.30
CA ALA A 53 -5.93 3.04 -0.96
C ALA A 53 -4.51 3.24 -0.43
N VAL A 54 -4.23 4.45 0.06
CA VAL A 54 -2.96 4.81 0.71
C VAL A 54 -3.26 5.32 2.11
N LYS A 55 -2.63 4.72 3.13
CA LYS A 55 -2.86 5.04 4.54
C LYS A 55 -1.59 5.45 5.24
N ALA A 56 -1.62 6.57 5.95
CA ALA A 56 -0.56 6.99 6.85
C ALA A 56 -1.02 6.79 8.30
N HIS A 57 -0.18 6.12 9.10
CA HIS A 57 -0.39 5.96 10.53
C HIS A 57 0.47 6.97 11.29
N VAL A 58 -0.15 7.69 12.23
CA VAL A 58 0.49 8.78 12.96
C VAL A 58 0.39 8.54 14.46
N ASN A 59 1.55 8.46 15.10
CA ASN A 59 1.66 8.29 16.55
C ASN A 59 2.60 9.34 17.15
N ASP A 60 2.35 9.73 18.40
CA ASP A 60 3.27 10.52 19.20
C ASP A 60 4.48 9.69 19.66
N GLN A 61 5.46 10.32 20.31
CA GLN A 61 6.68 9.63 20.79
C GLN A 61 6.43 8.52 21.81
N PHE A 62 5.26 8.49 22.44
CA PHE A 62 4.87 7.45 23.40
C PHE A 62 4.03 6.35 22.75
N GLY A 63 3.84 6.41 21.43
CA GLY A 63 3.06 5.43 20.67
C GLY A 63 1.55 5.71 20.67
N ASN A 64 1.08 6.84 21.21
CA ASN A 64 -0.35 7.15 21.17
C ASN A 64 -0.78 7.60 19.78
N PRO A 65 -1.91 7.11 19.25
CA PRO A 65 -2.44 7.59 17.98
C PRO A 65 -2.83 9.07 18.08
N VAL A 66 -2.42 9.87 17.09
CA VAL A 66 -2.71 11.30 17.05
C VAL A 66 -3.92 11.55 16.16
N ALA A 67 -5.07 11.87 16.76
CA ALA A 67 -6.31 12.15 16.03
C ALA A 67 -6.39 13.58 15.51
N HIS A 68 -7.13 13.79 14.42
CA HIS A 68 -7.37 15.08 13.77
C HIS A 68 -6.09 15.81 13.31
N GLN A 69 -4.99 15.08 13.18
CA GLN A 69 -3.73 15.60 12.68
C GLN A 69 -3.80 15.68 11.15
N PRO A 70 -3.64 16.87 10.54
CA PRO A 70 -3.54 16.96 9.09
C PRO A 70 -2.28 16.24 8.58
N VAL A 71 -2.48 15.42 7.55
CA VAL A 71 -1.44 14.69 6.81
C VAL A 71 -1.54 15.08 5.34
N THR A 72 -0.44 15.53 4.76
CA THR A 72 -0.35 15.86 3.34
C THR A 72 0.29 14.72 2.56
N PHE A 73 -0.44 14.19 1.60
CA PHE A 73 -0.04 13.18 0.64
C PHE A 73 0.40 13.81 -0.69
N SER A 74 1.43 13.24 -1.29
CA SER A 74 1.92 13.60 -2.62
C SER A 74 2.54 12.39 -3.31
N ALA A 75 2.74 12.47 -4.63
CA ALA A 75 3.50 11.49 -5.39
C ALA A 75 4.40 12.20 -6.42
N GLU A 76 5.52 11.58 -6.76
CA GLU A 76 6.40 12.02 -7.87
C GLU A 76 6.53 10.87 -8.89
N PRO A 77 6.22 11.07 -10.18
CA PRO A 77 5.77 12.32 -10.81
C PRO A 77 4.33 12.71 -10.47
N SER A 78 4.15 13.96 -10.00
CA SER A 78 2.85 14.48 -9.58
C SER A 78 1.86 14.68 -10.73
N SER A 79 2.35 14.89 -11.96
CA SER A 79 1.53 15.13 -13.15
C SER A 79 0.89 13.87 -13.74
N GLN A 80 1.16 12.70 -13.16
CA GLN A 80 0.66 11.40 -13.63
C GLN A 80 -0.01 10.61 -12.50
N MET A 81 -0.35 11.29 -11.39
CA MET A 81 -1.01 10.71 -10.24
C MET A 81 -2.19 11.58 -9.82
N ILE A 82 -3.38 11.00 -9.81
CA ILE A 82 -4.55 11.63 -9.21
C ILE A 82 -4.57 11.24 -7.73
N ILE A 83 -4.77 12.21 -6.85
CA ILE A 83 -4.95 11.98 -5.41
C ILE A 83 -6.32 12.52 -5.05
N SER A 84 -7.17 11.72 -4.39
CA SER A 84 -8.54 12.09 -4.03
C SER A 84 -8.61 13.39 -3.23
N GLN A 85 -7.61 13.61 -2.36
CA GLN A 85 -7.41 14.83 -1.61
C GLN A 85 -5.96 14.90 -1.12
N ASN A 86 -5.27 16.01 -1.37
CA ASN A 86 -3.86 16.15 -0.98
C ASN A 86 -3.66 16.20 0.53
N THR A 87 -4.59 16.75 1.31
CA THR A 87 -4.46 16.84 2.77
C THR A 87 -5.73 16.37 3.45
N VAL A 88 -5.61 15.34 4.30
CA VAL A 88 -6.71 14.78 5.09
C VAL A 88 -6.31 14.70 6.57
N SER A 89 -7.28 14.73 7.48
CA SER A 89 -7.01 14.60 8.91
C SER A 89 -7.06 13.15 9.36
N THR A 90 -6.18 12.77 10.27
CA THR A 90 -6.23 11.44 10.89
C THR A 90 -7.54 11.23 11.66
N ASN A 91 -8.03 9.98 11.66
CA ASN A 91 -9.13 9.54 12.49
C ASN A 91 -8.71 9.32 13.96
N THR A 92 -9.60 8.81 14.80
CA THR A 92 -9.33 8.56 16.23
C THR A 92 -8.27 7.48 16.49
N GLN A 93 -7.92 6.67 15.48
CA GLN A 93 -6.85 5.68 15.53
C GLN A 93 -5.53 6.21 14.93
N GLY A 94 -5.44 7.52 14.63
CA GLY A 94 -4.24 8.12 14.06
C GLY A 94 -4.04 7.79 12.58
N VAL A 95 -5.08 7.33 11.87
CA VAL A 95 -4.97 6.92 10.47
C VAL A 95 -5.56 7.99 9.56
N ALA A 96 -4.76 8.43 8.59
CA ALA A 96 -5.17 9.28 7.47
C ALA A 96 -5.18 8.45 6.19
N GLU A 97 -6.24 8.53 5.40
CA GLU A 97 -6.43 7.69 4.21
C GLU A 97 -6.83 8.54 3.00
N VAL A 98 -6.21 8.26 1.86
CA VAL A 98 -6.54 8.83 0.55
C VAL A 98 -6.63 7.72 -0.49
N THR A 99 -7.32 8.00 -1.59
CA THR A 99 -7.23 7.18 -2.80
C THR A 99 -6.26 7.84 -3.77
N MET A 100 -5.38 7.04 -4.36
CA MET A 100 -4.48 7.46 -5.43
C MET A 100 -4.75 6.66 -6.69
N THR A 101 -4.61 7.27 -7.86
CA THR A 101 -4.87 6.64 -9.15
C THR A 101 -3.72 6.99 -10.10
N PRO A 102 -2.82 6.03 -10.41
CA PRO A 102 -1.74 6.27 -11.36
C PRO A 102 -2.31 6.33 -12.79
N GLU A 103 -1.95 7.37 -13.54
CA GLU A 103 -2.44 7.58 -14.91
C GLU A 103 -1.56 6.92 -15.97
N ARG A 104 -0.29 6.65 -15.63
CA ARG A 104 0.69 6.02 -16.52
C ARG A 104 1.48 4.93 -15.82
N ASN A 105 2.01 4.00 -16.59
CA ASN A 105 2.92 2.99 -16.07
C ASN A 105 4.26 3.63 -15.66
N GLY A 106 4.88 3.07 -14.65
CA GLY A 106 6.13 3.57 -14.08
C GLY A 106 6.14 3.57 -12.56
N SER A 107 7.23 4.11 -12.04
CA SER A 107 7.50 4.18 -10.61
C SER A 107 7.07 5.52 -10.04
N TYR A 108 6.33 5.50 -8.94
CA TYR A 108 5.86 6.67 -8.22
C TYR A 108 6.40 6.68 -6.80
N MET A 109 7.09 7.76 -6.40
CA MET A 109 7.48 7.95 -5.00
C MET A 109 6.30 8.57 -4.25
N VAL A 110 5.55 7.75 -3.50
CA VAL A 110 4.43 8.21 -2.66
C VAL A 110 4.98 8.72 -1.34
N LYS A 111 4.53 9.91 -0.93
CA LYS A 111 4.97 10.58 0.29
C LYS A 111 3.78 10.98 1.15
N ALA A 112 3.89 10.76 2.46
CA ALA A 112 3.04 11.39 3.46
C ALA A 112 3.88 12.32 4.35
N SER A 113 3.33 13.45 4.76
CA SER A 113 4.03 14.47 5.54
C SER A 113 3.14 15.16 6.57
N LEU A 114 3.72 15.52 7.71
CA LEU A 114 3.09 16.25 8.79
C LEU A 114 3.56 17.72 8.81
N PRO A 115 2.78 18.65 9.40
CA PRO A 115 3.17 20.06 9.55
C PRO A 115 4.45 20.29 10.36
N ASN A 116 4.79 19.36 11.26
CA ASN A 116 6.03 19.41 12.05
C ASN A 116 7.26 18.94 11.26
N GLY A 117 7.11 18.59 9.98
CA GLY A 117 8.18 18.16 9.08
C GLY A 117 8.45 16.66 9.07
N ALA A 118 7.84 15.86 9.95
CA ALA A 118 7.94 14.41 9.88
C ALA A 118 7.32 13.90 8.57
N SER A 119 7.98 12.96 7.90
CA SER A 119 7.49 12.40 6.64
C SER A 119 7.96 10.97 6.45
N LEU A 120 7.26 10.23 5.60
CA LEU A 120 7.61 8.89 5.17
C LEU A 120 7.30 8.73 3.68
N GLU A 121 8.16 8.00 2.99
CA GLU A 121 8.07 7.77 1.54
C GLU A 121 8.08 6.28 1.24
N LYS A 122 7.35 5.87 0.20
CA LYS A 122 7.29 4.49 -0.28
C LYS A 122 7.05 4.46 -1.79
N GLN A 123 7.71 3.53 -2.47
CA GLN A 123 7.63 3.38 -3.92
C GLN A 123 6.42 2.54 -4.33
N LEU A 124 5.63 3.05 -5.26
CA LEU A 124 4.51 2.38 -5.91
C LEU A 124 4.85 2.11 -7.38
N GLU A 125 4.68 0.89 -7.85
CA GLU A 125 4.89 0.53 -9.26
C GLU A 125 3.54 0.37 -9.97
N ALA A 126 3.33 1.15 -11.03
CA ALA A 126 2.16 1.02 -11.89
C ALA A 126 2.51 0.37 -13.23
N ILE A 127 1.63 -0.50 -13.71
CA ILE A 127 1.74 -1.17 -15.01
C ILE A 127 0.47 -0.96 -15.83
N ASP A 128 0.63 -0.89 -17.14
CA ASP A 128 -0.45 -0.73 -18.12
C ASP A 128 -0.92 -2.07 -18.69
N GLU A 129 -0.01 -3.04 -18.73
CA GLU A 129 -0.28 -4.40 -19.19
C GLU A 129 0.15 -5.43 -18.14
N LYS A 130 -0.65 -6.48 -18.01
CA LYS A 130 -0.42 -7.59 -17.10
C LYS A 130 -0.22 -8.87 -17.90
N LEU A 131 0.96 -9.46 -17.75
CA LEU A 131 1.28 -10.77 -18.31
C LEU A 131 1.02 -11.85 -17.25
N THR A 132 0.26 -12.87 -17.62
CA THR A 132 0.06 -14.08 -16.82
C THR A 132 0.58 -15.28 -17.59
N LEU A 133 0.99 -16.33 -16.86
CA LEU A 133 1.49 -17.57 -17.45
C LEU A 133 0.82 -18.75 -16.76
N THR A 134 0.24 -19.64 -17.56
CA THR A 134 -0.37 -20.89 -17.09
C THR A 134 0.21 -22.08 -17.85
N ALA A 135 0.10 -23.26 -17.26
CA ALA A 135 0.51 -24.51 -17.87
C ALA A 135 -0.65 -25.51 -17.81
N SER A 136 -0.85 -26.28 -18.89
CA SER A 136 -1.87 -27.35 -18.93
C SER A 136 -1.60 -28.48 -17.93
N SER A 137 -0.34 -28.60 -17.49
CA SER A 137 0.13 -29.54 -16.47
C SER A 137 1.37 -28.94 -15.80
N PRO A 138 1.54 -29.07 -14.47
CA PRO A 138 2.77 -28.69 -13.78
C PRO A 138 3.91 -29.71 -13.99
N LEU A 139 3.63 -30.87 -14.61
CA LEU A 139 4.59 -31.95 -14.81
C LEU A 139 4.89 -32.16 -16.30
N ILE A 140 6.17 -32.41 -16.59
CA ILE A 140 6.68 -32.89 -17.88
C ILE A 140 7.48 -34.19 -17.68
N GLY A 141 7.45 -35.08 -18.67
CA GLY A 141 8.14 -36.38 -18.59
C GLY A 141 9.60 -36.33 -19.04
N VAL A 142 10.50 -37.02 -18.33
CA VAL A 142 11.93 -37.14 -18.69
C VAL A 142 12.21 -38.37 -19.58
N TYR A 143 11.61 -39.53 -19.27
CA TYR A 143 11.88 -40.80 -19.96
C TYR A 143 10.88 -41.10 -21.11
N ALA A 144 9.62 -40.71 -20.92
CA ALA A 144 8.58 -40.69 -21.95
C ALA A 144 8.07 -39.24 -22.02
N PRO A 145 8.62 -38.40 -22.91
CA PRO A 145 8.40 -36.95 -22.85
C PRO A 145 6.94 -36.61 -23.13
N THR A 146 6.20 -36.40 -22.05
CA THR A 146 4.91 -35.73 -22.07
C THR A 146 5.20 -34.24 -21.89
N GLY A 147 4.82 -33.44 -22.88
CA GLY A 147 4.92 -31.99 -22.80
C GLY A 147 3.77 -31.38 -22.02
N ALA A 148 3.91 -30.11 -21.69
CA ALA A 148 2.81 -29.26 -21.22
C ALA A 148 2.64 -28.09 -22.19
N THR A 149 1.40 -27.64 -22.39
CA THR A 149 1.13 -26.41 -23.12
C THR A 149 1.26 -25.25 -22.15
N LEU A 150 2.16 -24.31 -22.47
CA LEU A 150 2.25 -23.03 -21.77
C LEU A 150 1.35 -22.01 -22.48
N THR A 151 0.55 -21.29 -21.72
CA THR A 151 -0.29 -20.20 -22.22
C THR A 151 0.08 -18.93 -21.47
N ALA A 152 0.71 -18.00 -22.18
CA ALA A 152 0.85 -16.63 -21.71
C ALA A 152 -0.41 -15.85 -22.12
N THR A 153 -0.93 -15.04 -21.21
CA THR A 153 -2.07 -14.15 -21.49
C THR A 153 -1.71 -12.73 -21.10
N LEU A 154 -1.81 -11.82 -22.07
CA LEU A 154 -1.52 -10.39 -21.90
C LEU A 154 -2.81 -9.57 -21.92
N THR A 155 -3.07 -8.83 -20.85
CA THR A 155 -4.25 -7.97 -20.73
C THR A 155 -3.86 -6.56 -20.33
N SER A 156 -4.51 -5.54 -20.90
CA SER A 156 -4.37 -4.16 -20.45
C SER A 156 -5.05 -3.91 -19.10
N ALA A 157 -4.84 -2.73 -18.51
CA ALA A 157 -5.40 -2.30 -17.23
C ALA A 157 -6.92 -2.45 -17.08
N ASN A 158 -7.67 -2.28 -18.17
CA ASN A 158 -9.12 -2.48 -18.20
C ASN A 158 -9.56 -3.93 -18.40
N GLY A 159 -8.62 -4.89 -18.42
CA GLY A 159 -8.88 -6.32 -18.64
C GLY A 159 -9.07 -6.73 -20.10
N THR A 160 -8.85 -5.82 -21.06
CA THR A 160 -8.93 -6.15 -22.49
C THR A 160 -7.70 -6.95 -22.92
N PRO A 161 -7.85 -8.06 -23.66
CA PRO A 161 -6.70 -8.75 -24.23
C PRO A 161 -5.91 -7.90 -25.22
N VAL A 162 -4.59 -7.99 -25.18
CA VAL A 162 -3.69 -7.21 -26.03
C VAL A 162 -3.14 -8.08 -27.16
N GLU A 163 -3.61 -7.86 -28.39
CA GLU A 163 -3.21 -8.63 -29.58
C GLU A 163 -1.91 -8.11 -30.23
N GLY A 164 -1.14 -9.02 -30.83
CA GLY A 164 0.00 -8.71 -31.68
C GLY A 164 1.35 -8.49 -30.96
N GLN A 165 1.36 -8.54 -29.63
CA GLN A 165 2.55 -8.36 -28.81
C GLN A 165 3.42 -9.62 -28.80
N VAL A 166 4.75 -9.43 -28.89
CA VAL A 166 5.70 -10.55 -28.89
C VAL A 166 6.06 -10.95 -27.47
N ILE A 167 5.81 -12.22 -27.12
CA ILE A 167 6.21 -12.83 -25.85
C ILE A 167 7.38 -13.78 -26.09
N ASN A 168 8.44 -13.62 -25.29
CA ASN A 168 9.61 -14.50 -25.33
C ASN A 168 9.51 -15.54 -24.20
N PHE A 169 9.68 -16.80 -24.55
CA PHE A 169 9.78 -17.92 -23.63
C PHE A 169 11.22 -18.40 -23.59
N SER A 170 11.73 -18.63 -22.39
CA SER A 170 13.02 -19.25 -22.14
C SER A 170 12.87 -20.35 -21.10
N VAL A 171 13.83 -21.28 -21.08
CA VAL A 171 13.87 -22.38 -20.13
C VAL A 171 15.24 -22.43 -19.49
N THR A 172 15.25 -22.45 -18.17
CA THR A 172 16.47 -22.50 -17.34
C THR A 172 16.19 -23.39 -16.13
N PRO A 173 17.10 -24.31 -15.75
CA PRO A 173 18.33 -24.68 -16.44
C PRO A 173 18.06 -25.39 -17.78
N GLU A 174 19.09 -25.51 -18.61
CA GLU A 174 19.00 -26.28 -19.86
C GLU A 174 18.63 -27.74 -19.57
N GLY A 175 17.75 -28.33 -20.39
CA GLY A 175 17.31 -29.71 -20.23
C GLY A 175 15.90 -30.03 -20.74
N ALA A 176 15.06 -29.02 -20.93
CA ALA A 176 13.79 -29.14 -21.64
C ALA A 176 13.78 -28.30 -22.92
N THR A 177 12.95 -28.67 -23.88
CA THR A 177 12.83 -27.98 -25.18
C THR A 177 11.50 -27.24 -25.28
N LEU A 178 11.53 -26.00 -25.78
CA LEU A 178 10.33 -25.27 -26.18
C LEU A 178 10.03 -25.56 -27.64
N SER A 179 8.76 -25.82 -27.97
CA SER A 179 8.31 -25.92 -29.37
C SER A 179 8.42 -24.58 -30.12
N GLY A 180 8.46 -23.46 -29.39
CA GLY A 180 8.79 -22.14 -29.88
C GLY A 180 9.17 -21.20 -28.74
N GLY A 181 10.24 -20.42 -28.91
CA GLY A 181 10.72 -19.45 -27.91
C GLY A 181 10.16 -18.04 -28.08
N LYS A 182 9.43 -17.76 -29.16
CA LYS A 182 8.80 -16.47 -29.44
C LYS A 182 7.43 -16.69 -30.05
N VAL A 183 6.41 -16.11 -29.42
CA VAL A 183 5.02 -16.15 -29.90
C VAL A 183 4.45 -14.75 -29.94
N ARG A 184 3.39 -14.55 -30.73
CA ARG A 184 2.60 -13.31 -30.70
C ARG A 184 1.26 -13.57 -30.05
N THR A 185 0.81 -12.64 -29.21
CA THR A 185 -0.54 -12.66 -28.66
C THR A 185 -1.57 -12.58 -29.77
N ASN A 186 -2.67 -13.33 -29.63
CA ASN A 186 -3.77 -13.32 -30.59
C ASN A 186 -4.92 -12.45 -30.05
N SER A 187 -6.11 -12.50 -30.64
CA SER A 187 -7.27 -11.72 -30.17
C SER A 187 -7.75 -12.06 -28.75
N SER A 188 -7.26 -13.16 -28.16
CA SER A 188 -7.48 -13.53 -26.76
C SER A 188 -6.35 -13.08 -25.82
N GLY A 189 -5.37 -12.34 -26.34
CA GLY A 189 -4.18 -11.88 -25.63
C GLY A 189 -3.11 -12.96 -25.61
#